data_AF-A0A3B0JHM8-F1
#
_entry.id   AF-A0A3B0JHM8-F1
#
_cell.length_a   1.000
_cell.length_b   1.000
_cell.length_c   1.000
_cell.angle_alpha   90.00
_cell.angle_beta   90.00
_cell.angle_gamma   90.00
#
_symmetry.space_group_name_H-M   'P 1'
#
loop_
_entity.id
_entity.type
_entity.pdbx_description
1 polymer ?
#
loop_
_entity_poly.entity_id
_entity_poly.type
_entity_poly.pdbx_seq_one_letter_code
_entity_poly.pdbx_strand_id
1 'polypeptide(L)'
;MNMILFLLILILYKTKRSGDGRKDGGNYRCEEVLSQYEQNVASAKAEAEKAQGALLQCEQSSASAKAEAEKAKIEAKKAQGALLQYEQNVASAKAEAKKAQGTLSQCEQSSASTKAEAEKAKIEAKKAQGALSQCEQDLIKEKMGDKVVENENREIISQKITADHVDITKCGSTGVYYNSYKHVGCHGFYTSDLLEAFYPEMYSNPKIAEHLKLGSKVFYGAVNYKFAFSESLDYSPASFSNILCGKCAVSRSETACRDNEIKSFCYPAGYYANKDYNQNFFAEKAWPNLVKMSGATTIRAKQISPLILVNSLGKMIDREGNETGESYFSLTPYLNNGHIKDCLGNTTCKKFAAIMKKVAWDSDKEVLLKTVFDDVQKVNPYYSDNEDSSVFVGTNFV
;
A
#
# COMPACT_ATOMS: atom_id res chain seq x y z
N MET A 1 -58.82 17.11 -49.26
CA MET A 1 -59.32 18.41 -49.77
C MET A 1 -60.58 18.30 -50.65
N ASN A 2 -60.85 17.19 -51.34
CA ASN A 2 -61.99 17.09 -52.28
C ASN A 2 -63.37 16.75 -51.67
N MET A 3 -63.45 16.24 -50.43
CA MET A 3 -64.75 15.81 -49.85
C MET A 3 -65.58 16.98 -49.31
N ILE A 4 -64.93 18.04 -48.82
CA ILE A 4 -65.59 19.22 -48.23
C ILE A 4 -66.22 20.09 -49.31
N LEU A 5 -65.56 20.22 -50.47
CA LEU A 5 -66.10 20.97 -51.62
C LEU A 5 -67.36 20.28 -52.21
N PHE A 6 -67.40 18.95 -52.19
CA PHE A 6 -68.54 18.17 -52.66
C PHE A 6 -69.77 18.32 -51.75
N LEU A 7 -69.56 18.41 -50.43
CA LEU A 7 -70.61 18.69 -49.44
C LEU A 7 -71.16 20.13 -49.57
N LEU A 8 -70.30 21.12 -49.83
CA LEU A 8 -70.73 22.51 -50.07
C LEU A 8 -71.61 22.65 -51.31
N ILE A 9 -71.28 21.94 -52.41
CA ILE A 9 -72.08 21.97 -53.64
C ILE A 9 -73.46 21.31 -53.43
N LEU A 10 -73.53 20.19 -52.72
CA LEU A 10 -74.80 19.49 -52.44
C LEU A 10 -75.74 20.31 -51.53
N ILE A 11 -75.20 21.09 -50.61
CA ILE A 11 -75.99 21.94 -49.70
C ILE A 11 -76.52 23.18 -50.44
N LEU A 12 -75.71 23.83 -51.29
CA LEU A 12 -76.15 24.95 -52.14
C LEU A 12 -77.20 24.52 -53.18
N TYR A 13 -77.12 23.28 -53.67
CA TYR A 13 -78.11 22.74 -54.61
C TYR A 13 -79.47 22.47 -53.94
N LYS A 14 -79.48 22.16 -52.63
CA LYS A 14 -80.70 21.88 -51.85
C LYS A 14 -81.44 23.17 -51.45
N THR A 15 -80.73 24.25 -51.14
CA THR A 15 -81.35 25.53 -50.74
C THR A 15 -81.96 26.29 -51.91
N LYS A 16 -81.44 26.14 -53.14
CA LYS A 16 -82.00 26.80 -54.34
C LYS A 16 -83.35 26.24 -54.81
N ARG A 17 -83.75 25.04 -54.36
CA ARG A 17 -84.99 24.36 -54.82
C ARG A 17 -86.21 24.57 -53.92
N SER A 18 -86.07 25.24 -52.76
CA SER A 18 -87.14 25.42 -51.77
C SER A 18 -87.68 26.86 -51.66
N GLY A 19 -87.43 27.71 -52.66
CA GLY A 19 -87.93 29.08 -52.69
C GLY A 19 -89.14 29.26 -53.60
N ASP A 20 -90.30 28.68 -53.26
CA ASP A 20 -91.58 29.20 -53.74
C ASP A 20 -92.70 29.01 -52.70
N GLY A 21 -93.39 30.11 -52.39
CA GLY A 21 -94.68 30.10 -51.68
C GLY A 21 -94.70 30.15 -50.15
N ARG A 22 -94.56 31.35 -49.56
CA ARG A 22 -95.51 31.99 -48.59
C ARG A 22 -94.79 33.05 -47.75
N LYS A 23 -95.21 34.31 -47.93
CA LYS A 23 -95.01 35.39 -46.98
C LYS A 23 -95.98 35.18 -45.82
N ASP A 24 -95.42 35.18 -44.61
CA ASP A 24 -95.96 35.73 -43.34
C ASP A 24 -95.39 34.92 -42.15
N GLY A 25 -94.45 35.54 -41.42
CA GLY A 25 -93.89 35.01 -40.16
C GLY A 25 -92.42 34.52 -40.15
N GLY A 26 -91.66 34.70 -41.24
CA GLY A 26 -90.38 33.98 -41.46
C GLY A 26 -89.05 34.67 -41.14
N ASN A 27 -89.02 35.92 -40.65
CA ASN A 27 -87.76 36.69 -40.60
C ASN A 27 -86.84 36.31 -39.42
N TYR A 28 -87.39 36.06 -38.23
CA TYR A 28 -86.59 35.76 -37.02
C TYR A 28 -85.94 34.37 -37.04
N ARG A 29 -86.51 33.42 -37.78
CA ARG A 29 -86.06 32.01 -37.80
C ARG A 29 -84.89 31.78 -38.77
N CYS A 30 -84.70 32.67 -39.75
CA CYS A 30 -83.55 32.62 -40.65
C CYS A 30 -82.30 33.26 -40.04
N GLU A 31 -82.44 34.36 -39.29
CA GLU A 31 -81.32 35.01 -38.59
C GLU A 31 -80.71 34.13 -37.49
N GLU A 32 -81.56 33.43 -36.74
CA GLU A 32 -81.11 32.51 -35.67
C GLU A 32 -80.34 31.30 -36.23
N VAL A 33 -80.79 30.77 -37.37
CA VAL A 33 -80.10 29.68 -38.09
C VAL A 33 -78.77 30.17 -38.69
N LEU A 34 -78.72 31.40 -39.20
CA LEU A 34 -77.49 32.00 -39.73
C LEU A 34 -76.47 32.22 -38.61
N SER A 35 -76.89 32.76 -37.46
CA SER A 35 -76.05 32.97 -36.28
C SER A 35 -75.49 31.65 -35.74
N GLN A 36 -76.32 30.61 -35.64
CA GLN A 36 -75.86 29.29 -35.22
C GLN A 36 -74.85 28.69 -36.20
N TYR A 37 -75.04 28.92 -37.50
CA TYR A 37 -74.11 28.46 -38.53
C TYR A 37 -72.76 29.18 -38.43
N GLU A 38 -72.75 30.50 -38.23
CA GLU A 38 -71.54 31.28 -38.03
C GLU A 38 -70.77 30.85 -36.78
N GLN A 39 -71.46 30.57 -35.67
CA GLN A 39 -70.85 30.01 -34.47
C GLN A 39 -70.24 28.62 -34.71
N ASN A 40 -70.94 27.74 -35.42
CA ASN A 40 -70.42 26.41 -35.74
C ASN A 40 -69.19 26.48 -36.67
N VAL A 41 -69.18 27.41 -37.63
CA VAL A 41 -68.02 27.64 -38.50
C VAL A 41 -66.85 28.21 -37.70
N ALA A 42 -67.10 29.15 -36.78
CA ALA A 42 -66.07 29.70 -35.91
C ALA A 42 -65.47 28.62 -34.98
N SER A 43 -66.32 27.76 -34.41
CA SER A 43 -65.89 26.62 -33.57
C SER A 43 -65.05 25.62 -34.38
N ALA A 44 -65.52 25.24 -35.57
CA ALA A 44 -64.79 24.33 -36.45
C ALA A 44 -63.44 24.90 -36.90
N LYS A 45 -63.36 26.22 -37.13
CA LYS A 45 -62.11 26.90 -37.46
C LYS A 45 -61.13 26.89 -36.27
N ALA A 46 -61.62 27.18 -35.07
CA ALA A 46 -60.80 27.14 -33.85
C ALA A 46 -60.28 25.72 -33.55
N GLU A 47 -61.10 24.69 -33.76
CA GLU A 47 -60.68 23.30 -33.63
C GLU A 47 -59.64 22.90 -34.68
N ALA A 48 -59.80 23.35 -35.93
CA ALA A 48 -58.82 23.11 -37.00
C ALA A 48 -57.47 23.79 -36.70
N GLU A 49 -57.48 25.03 -36.21
CA GLU A 49 -56.26 25.75 -35.80
C GLU A 49 -55.57 25.04 -34.62
N LYS A 50 -56.34 24.56 -33.63
CA LYS A 50 -55.81 23.77 -32.51
C LYS A 50 -55.20 22.45 -32.97
N ALA A 51 -55.85 21.74 -33.90
CA ALA A 51 -55.33 20.51 -34.48
C ALA A 51 -54.05 20.75 -35.28
N GLN A 52 -53.97 21.85 -36.04
CA GLN A 52 -52.78 22.23 -36.78
C GLN A 52 -51.61 22.58 -35.85
N GLY A 53 -51.87 23.29 -34.74
CA GLY A 53 -50.89 23.57 -33.71
C GLY A 53 -50.33 22.30 -33.06
N ALA A 54 -51.20 21.34 -32.72
CA ALA A 54 -50.79 20.05 -32.17
C ALA A 54 -49.95 19.23 -33.16
N LEU A 55 -50.28 19.30 -34.45
CA LEU A 55 -49.54 18.59 -35.51
C LEU A 55 -48.12 19.17 -35.67
N LEU A 56 -47.97 20.49 -35.69
CA LEU A 56 -46.66 21.15 -35.72
C LEU A 56 -45.81 20.80 -34.49
N GLN A 57 -46.41 20.75 -33.30
CA GLN A 57 -45.71 20.38 -32.08
C GLN A 57 -45.26 18.90 -32.09
N CYS A 58 -46.08 18.02 -32.67
CA CYS A 58 -45.74 16.60 -32.87
C CYS A 58 -44.57 16.44 -33.86
N GLU A 59 -44.58 17.21 -34.96
CA GLU A 59 -43.49 17.20 -35.94
C GLU A 59 -42.16 17.67 -35.34
N GLN A 60 -42.18 18.76 -34.55
CA GLN A 60 -41.00 19.25 -33.83
C GLN A 60 -40.47 18.22 -32.83
N SER A 61 -41.36 17.58 -32.07
CA SER A 61 -40.98 16.53 -31.11
C SER A 61 -40.38 15.31 -31.81
N SER A 62 -40.94 14.90 -32.96
CA SER A 62 -40.41 13.81 -33.78
C SER A 62 -39.02 14.15 -34.34
N ALA A 63 -38.81 15.39 -34.78
CA ALA A 63 -37.51 15.85 -35.26
C ALA A 63 -36.45 15.82 -34.14
N SER A 64 -36.80 16.28 -32.94
CA SER A 64 -35.91 16.21 -31.77
C SER A 64 -35.54 14.78 -31.41
N ALA A 65 -36.53 13.88 -31.35
CA ALA A 65 -36.30 12.47 -31.04
C ALA A 65 -35.39 11.78 -32.09
N LYS A 66 -35.53 12.14 -33.37
CA LYS A 66 -34.63 11.64 -34.43
C LYS A 66 -33.19 12.13 -34.25
N ALA A 67 -33.00 13.40 -33.88
CA ALA A 67 -31.68 13.96 -33.64
C ALA A 67 -30.99 13.29 -32.43
N GLU A 68 -31.73 13.06 -31.35
CA GLU A 68 -31.22 12.35 -30.17
C GLU A 68 -30.87 10.89 -30.48
N ALA A 69 -31.69 10.20 -31.27
CA ALA A 69 -31.40 8.83 -31.69
C ALA A 69 -30.11 8.73 -32.54
N GLU A 70 -29.88 9.68 -33.46
CA GLU A 70 -28.63 9.71 -34.23
C GLU A 70 -27.42 10.06 -33.35
N LYS A 71 -27.57 10.95 -32.36
CA LYS A 71 -26.50 11.22 -31.38
C LYS A 71 -26.13 9.97 -30.58
N ALA A 72 -27.13 9.24 -30.05
CA ALA A 72 -26.91 7.99 -29.33
C ALA A 72 -26.23 6.92 -30.18
N LYS A 73 -26.57 6.84 -31.47
CA LYS A 73 -25.94 5.92 -32.44
C LYS A 73 -24.47 6.26 -32.70
N ILE A 74 -24.12 7.55 -32.75
CA ILE A 74 -22.72 7.99 -32.88
C ILE A 74 -21.92 7.63 -31.62
N GLU A 75 -22.48 7.85 -30.43
CA GLU A 75 -21.84 7.50 -29.16
C GLU A 75 -21.65 5.97 -29.01
N ALA A 76 -22.65 5.17 -29.39
CA ALA A 76 -22.54 3.71 -29.42
C ALA A 76 -21.42 3.22 -30.35
N LYS A 77 -21.27 3.82 -31.54
CA LYS A 77 -20.16 3.50 -32.45
C LYS A 77 -18.79 3.86 -31.87
N LYS A 78 -18.67 4.99 -31.18
CA LYS A 78 -17.43 5.38 -30.49
C LYS A 78 -17.07 4.39 -29.39
N ALA A 79 -18.05 3.99 -28.57
CA ALA A 79 -17.86 3.01 -27.52
C ALA A 79 -17.42 1.64 -28.07
N GLN A 80 -18.02 1.19 -29.17
CA GLN A 80 -17.61 -0.04 -29.85
C GLN A 80 -16.16 0.01 -30.37
N GLY A 81 -15.74 1.16 -30.93
CA GLY A 81 -14.35 1.37 -31.35
C GLY A 81 -13.36 1.32 -30.20
N ALA A 82 -13.69 1.94 -29.06
CA ALA A 82 -12.86 1.88 -27.86
C ALA A 82 -12.74 0.44 -27.32
N LEU A 83 -13.82 -0.32 -27.34
CA LEU A 83 -13.84 -1.72 -26.91
C LEU A 83 -12.90 -2.61 -27.75
N LEU A 84 -12.95 -2.46 -29.08
CA LEU A 84 -12.03 -3.16 -29.99
C LEU A 84 -10.55 -2.80 -29.73
N GLN A 85 -10.27 -1.53 -29.42
CA GLN A 85 -8.91 -1.09 -29.09
C GLN A 85 -8.43 -1.69 -27.76
N TYR A 86 -9.30 -1.77 -26.75
CA TYR A 86 -9.00 -2.45 -25.48
C TYR A 86 -8.70 -3.94 -25.69
N GLU A 87 -9.48 -4.64 -26.53
CA GLU A 87 -9.23 -6.04 -26.86
C GLU A 87 -7.86 -6.25 -27.54
N GLN A 88 -7.48 -5.37 -28.47
CA GLN A 88 -6.16 -5.39 -29.11
C GLN A 88 -5.03 -5.17 -28.09
N ASN A 89 -5.18 -4.21 -27.17
CA ASN A 89 -4.19 -3.96 -26.11
C ASN A 89 -4.04 -5.16 -25.18
N VAL A 90 -5.14 -5.81 -24.81
CA VAL A 90 -5.12 -7.04 -23.98
C VAL A 90 -4.42 -8.18 -24.72
N ALA A 91 -4.67 -8.34 -26.03
CA ALA A 91 -3.99 -9.35 -26.84
C ALA A 91 -2.47 -9.11 -26.90
N SER A 92 -2.04 -7.85 -27.08
CA SER A 92 -0.63 -7.47 -27.06
C SER A 92 0.02 -7.75 -25.71
N ALA A 93 -0.62 -7.34 -24.61
CA ALA A 93 -0.12 -7.58 -23.25
C ALA A 93 0.01 -9.08 -22.93
N LYS A 94 -0.93 -9.92 -23.39
CA LYS A 94 -0.83 -11.38 -23.26
C LYS A 94 0.35 -11.96 -24.05
N ALA A 95 0.62 -11.44 -25.24
CA ALA A 95 1.76 -11.89 -26.04
C ALA A 95 3.11 -11.51 -25.38
N GLU A 96 3.21 -10.31 -24.81
CA GLU A 96 4.38 -9.85 -24.06
C GLU A 96 4.60 -10.65 -22.77
N ALA A 97 3.54 -10.92 -22.01
CA ALA A 97 3.60 -11.76 -20.82
C ALA A 97 4.11 -13.18 -21.15
N LYS A 98 3.66 -13.75 -22.27
CA LYS A 98 4.14 -15.07 -22.74
C LYS A 98 5.62 -15.05 -23.12
N LYS A 99 6.13 -13.97 -23.72
CA LYS A 99 7.56 -13.80 -24.00
C LYS A 99 8.37 -13.69 -22.72
N ALA A 100 7.94 -12.86 -21.78
CA ALA A 100 8.60 -12.68 -20.49
C ALA A 100 8.67 -13.99 -19.68
N GLN A 101 7.60 -14.78 -19.69
CA GLN A 101 7.57 -16.10 -19.05
C GLN A 101 8.61 -17.06 -19.67
N GLY A 102 8.75 -17.05 -21.01
CA GLY A 102 9.79 -17.84 -21.69
C GLY A 102 11.21 -17.43 -21.31
N THR A 103 11.48 -16.13 -21.20
CA THR A 103 12.77 -15.61 -20.72
C THR A 103 13.04 -15.99 -19.26
N LEU A 104 12.01 -15.97 -18.42
CA LEU A 104 12.11 -16.33 -17.01
C LEU A 104 12.45 -17.82 -16.83
N SER A 105 11.81 -18.71 -17.61
CA SER A 105 12.16 -20.13 -17.64
C SER A 105 13.58 -20.39 -18.12
N GLN A 106 14.10 -19.61 -19.08
CA GLN A 106 15.50 -19.70 -19.50
C GLN A 106 16.47 -19.22 -18.40
N CYS A 107 16.14 -18.13 -17.70
CA CYS A 107 16.91 -17.65 -16.55
C CYS A 107 16.92 -18.69 -15.42
N GLU A 108 15.79 -19.32 -15.11
CA GLU A 108 15.68 -20.37 -14.10
C GLU A 108 16.56 -21.58 -14.46
N GLN A 109 16.54 -22.03 -15.71
CA GLN A 109 17.42 -23.11 -16.19
C GLN A 109 18.91 -22.75 -16.07
N SER A 110 19.29 -21.52 -16.43
CA SER A 110 20.68 -21.05 -16.28
C SER A 110 21.09 -20.95 -14.80
N SER A 111 20.19 -20.49 -13.94
CA SER A 111 20.43 -20.37 -12.50
C SER A 111 20.60 -21.73 -11.82
N ALA A 112 19.85 -22.75 -12.25
CA ALA A 112 19.95 -24.13 -11.78
C ALA A 112 21.31 -24.75 -12.16
N SER A 113 21.82 -24.46 -13.36
CA SER A 113 23.15 -24.88 -13.80
C SER A 113 24.25 -24.27 -12.93
N THR A 114 24.21 -22.95 -12.69
CA THR A 114 25.18 -22.27 -11.80
C THR A 114 25.07 -22.72 -10.34
N LYS A 115 23.87 -23.06 -9.86
CA LYS A 115 23.68 -23.58 -8.50
C LYS A 115 24.30 -24.98 -8.35
N ALA A 116 24.15 -25.84 -9.35
CA ALA A 116 24.78 -27.17 -9.35
C ALA A 116 26.32 -27.09 -9.41
N GLU A 117 26.87 -26.13 -10.17
CA GLU A 117 28.31 -25.87 -10.21
C GLU A 117 28.84 -25.29 -8.89
N ALA A 118 28.12 -24.35 -8.28
CA ALA A 118 28.46 -23.80 -6.96
C ALA A 118 28.35 -24.86 -5.84
N GLU A 119 27.44 -25.81 -5.97
CA GLU A 119 27.26 -26.91 -5.01
C GLU A 119 28.37 -27.96 -5.15
N LYS A 120 28.83 -28.25 -6.39
CA LYS A 120 30.07 -29.01 -6.62
C LYS A 120 31.30 -28.31 -6.03
N ALA A 121 31.46 -27.01 -6.27
CA ALA A 121 32.57 -26.23 -5.70
C ALA A 121 32.51 -26.19 -4.16
N LYS A 122 31.32 -26.13 -3.56
CA LYS A 122 31.14 -26.25 -2.10
C LYS A 122 31.48 -27.64 -1.57
N ILE A 123 31.16 -28.71 -2.30
CA ILE A 123 31.54 -30.08 -1.91
C ILE A 123 33.06 -30.25 -1.95
N GLU A 124 33.73 -29.71 -2.98
CA GLU A 124 35.20 -29.73 -3.07
C GLU A 124 35.86 -28.85 -2.00
N ALA A 125 35.32 -27.66 -1.73
CA ALA A 125 35.77 -26.80 -0.64
C ALA A 125 35.54 -27.45 0.74
N LYS A 126 34.43 -28.16 0.95
CA LYS A 126 34.18 -28.93 2.18
C LYS A 126 35.11 -30.13 2.32
N LYS A 127 35.51 -30.79 1.24
CA LYS A 127 36.54 -31.84 1.28
C LYS A 127 37.92 -31.27 1.64
N ALA A 128 38.26 -30.09 1.10
CA ALA A 128 39.50 -29.39 1.43
C ALA A 128 39.50 -28.87 2.89
N GLN A 129 38.39 -28.31 3.36
CA GLN A 129 38.20 -27.94 4.78
C GLN A 129 38.21 -29.16 5.69
N GLY A 130 37.61 -30.28 5.27
CA GLY A 130 37.67 -31.57 5.97
C GLY A 130 39.11 -32.04 6.17
N ALA A 131 39.92 -31.99 5.11
CA ALA A 131 41.34 -32.33 5.16
C ALA A 131 42.17 -31.38 6.05
N LEU A 132 41.88 -30.07 6.02
CA LEU A 132 42.49 -29.08 6.93
C LEU A 132 42.07 -29.29 8.39
N SER A 133 40.78 -29.55 8.63
CA SER A 133 40.24 -29.83 9.97
C SER A 133 40.71 -31.16 10.54
N GLN A 134 41.00 -32.16 9.70
CA GLN A 134 41.65 -33.40 10.14
C GLN A 134 43.09 -33.14 10.56
N CYS A 135 43.82 -32.30 9.80
CA CYS A 135 45.18 -31.88 10.13
C CYS A 135 45.24 -31.01 11.41
N GLU A 136 44.23 -30.15 11.64
CA GLU A 136 44.07 -29.38 12.88
C GLU A 136 43.59 -30.24 14.05
N GLN A 137 42.71 -31.22 13.84
CA GLN A 137 42.26 -32.15 14.89
C GLN A 137 43.36 -33.12 15.33
N ASP A 138 44.27 -33.49 14.42
CA ASP A 138 45.45 -34.28 14.77
C ASP A 138 46.46 -33.45 15.58
N LEU A 139 46.50 -32.11 15.40
CA LEU A 139 47.26 -31.16 16.24
C LEU A 139 46.58 -30.82 17.58
N ILE A 140 45.24 -30.84 17.63
CA ILE A 140 44.44 -30.50 18.82
C ILE A 140 44.21 -31.73 19.72
N LYS A 141 44.23 -32.96 19.20
CA LYS A 141 44.20 -34.20 20.02
C LYS A 141 45.39 -34.36 20.96
N GLU A 142 46.47 -33.60 20.77
CA GLU A 142 47.58 -33.51 21.73
C GLU A 142 47.32 -32.53 22.89
N LYS A 143 46.31 -31.65 22.79
CA LYS A 143 46.02 -30.63 23.81
C LYS A 143 44.51 -30.44 24.00
N MET A 144 43.99 -31.21 24.96
CA MET A 144 42.80 -30.91 25.77
C MET A 144 41.42 -31.00 25.06
N GLY A 145 40.73 -32.10 25.34
CA GLY A 145 39.45 -32.10 26.07
C GLY A 145 38.22 -31.46 25.40
N ASP A 146 37.34 -32.34 24.92
CA ASP A 146 35.95 -32.09 24.50
C ASP A 146 35.18 -31.07 25.36
N LYS A 147 34.49 -30.14 24.69
CA LYS A 147 33.04 -29.87 24.84
C LYS A 147 32.60 -28.78 23.86
N VAL A 148 31.92 -29.19 22.79
CA VAL A 148 31.10 -28.29 21.97
C VAL A 148 29.73 -28.19 22.66
N VAL A 149 29.40 -26.99 23.11
CA VAL A 149 28.04 -26.62 23.54
C VAL A 149 27.44 -25.81 22.39
N GLU A 150 26.39 -26.33 21.76
CA GLU A 150 25.52 -25.56 20.88
C GLU A 150 24.92 -24.40 21.70
N ASN A 151 25.26 -23.17 21.35
CA ASN A 151 24.68 -21.99 21.97
C ASN A 151 23.79 -21.29 20.92
N GLU A 152 22.48 -21.33 21.13
CA GLU A 152 21.43 -20.82 20.22
C GLU A 152 21.31 -19.28 20.20
N ASN A 153 22.25 -18.56 20.80
CA ASN A 153 22.25 -17.10 20.82
C ASN A 153 23.09 -16.54 19.66
N ARG A 154 22.42 -15.96 18.65
CA ARG A 154 23.12 -15.18 17.61
C ARG A 154 23.70 -13.91 18.22
N GLU A 155 25.00 -13.74 18.05
CA GLU A 155 25.74 -12.57 18.50
C GLU A 155 25.88 -11.57 17.35
N ILE A 156 25.52 -10.31 17.59
CA ILE A 156 25.68 -9.20 16.64
C ILE A 156 26.81 -8.33 17.13
N ILE A 157 27.77 -8.08 16.24
CA ILE A 157 28.96 -7.32 16.57
C ILE A 157 28.80 -5.86 16.12
N SER A 158 29.10 -4.92 17.01
CA SER A 158 29.00 -3.48 16.72
C SER A 158 30.01 -3.02 15.68
N GLN A 159 29.69 -1.94 14.96
CA GLN A 159 30.63 -1.17 14.15
C GLN A 159 30.91 0.19 14.78
N LYS A 160 32.17 0.63 14.73
CA LYS A 160 32.56 1.98 15.15
C LYS A 160 32.16 3.00 14.08
N ILE A 161 31.47 4.05 14.50
CA ILE A 161 31.13 5.19 13.65
C ILE A 161 32.38 6.06 13.54
N THR A 162 32.95 6.17 12.34
CA THR A 162 34.20 6.90 12.06
C THR A 162 33.94 8.24 11.35
N ALA A 163 34.99 9.04 11.17
CA ALA A 163 34.92 10.25 10.37
C ALA A 163 34.52 9.99 8.91
N ASP A 164 34.78 8.80 8.36
CA ASP A 164 34.31 8.46 7.03
C ASP A 164 32.78 8.43 6.97
N HIS A 165 32.10 8.05 8.05
CA HIS A 165 30.64 7.99 8.11
C HIS A 165 29.96 9.36 8.02
N VAL A 166 30.71 10.45 8.27
CA VAL A 166 30.20 11.84 8.13
C VAL A 166 30.53 12.48 6.79
N ASP A 167 31.35 11.82 5.96
CA ASP A 167 31.73 12.33 4.65
C ASP A 167 30.57 12.17 3.66
N ILE A 168 30.01 13.28 3.20
CA ILE A 168 28.88 13.30 2.26
C ILE A 168 29.18 12.65 0.92
N THR A 169 30.45 12.63 0.52
CA THR A 169 30.89 12.03 -0.75
C THR A 169 30.95 10.51 -0.66
N LYS A 170 31.09 9.98 0.56
CA LYS A 170 31.17 8.54 0.84
C LYS A 170 29.84 7.97 1.31
N CYS A 171 29.11 8.72 2.14
CA CYS A 171 27.96 8.25 2.90
C CYS A 171 26.66 8.98 2.55
N GLY A 172 26.70 9.83 1.51
CA GLY A 172 25.58 10.65 1.11
C GLY A 172 25.29 11.80 2.08
N SER A 173 24.32 12.64 1.71
CA SER A 173 24.01 13.88 2.43
C SER A 173 23.61 13.70 3.90
N THR A 174 23.13 12.51 4.29
CA THR A 174 22.66 12.24 5.66
C THR A 174 23.78 11.82 6.61
N GLY A 175 24.97 11.46 6.11
CA GLY A 175 26.11 11.10 6.97
C GLY A 175 26.48 12.20 7.97
N VAL A 176 26.26 13.47 7.62
CA VAL A 176 26.50 14.64 8.49
C VAL A 176 25.78 14.56 9.84
N TYR A 177 24.67 13.82 9.92
CA TYR A 177 23.92 13.67 11.16
C TYR A 177 24.71 12.93 12.24
N TYR A 178 25.64 12.03 11.90
CA TYR A 178 26.52 11.46 12.93
C TYR A 178 27.36 12.53 13.63
N ASN A 179 27.75 13.60 12.93
CA ASN A 179 28.46 14.71 13.56
C ASN A 179 27.52 15.61 14.37
N SER A 180 26.37 16.00 13.78
CA SER A 180 25.39 16.87 14.43
C SER A 180 24.88 16.30 15.75
N TYR A 181 24.72 14.98 15.82
CA TYR A 181 24.29 14.26 17.03
C TYR A 181 25.47 13.71 17.86
N LYS A 182 26.72 14.06 17.52
CA LYS A 182 27.95 13.66 18.24
C LYS A 182 28.11 12.14 18.39
N HIS A 183 27.67 11.37 17.39
CA HIS A 183 27.78 9.92 17.33
C HIS A 183 29.13 9.44 16.76
N VAL A 184 29.96 10.33 16.20
CA VAL A 184 31.30 9.94 15.72
C VAL A 184 32.15 9.45 16.90
N GLY A 185 32.71 8.25 16.76
CA GLY A 185 33.45 7.54 17.79
C GLY A 185 32.60 6.55 18.59
N CYS A 186 31.27 6.66 18.54
CA CYS A 186 30.38 5.69 19.17
C CYS A 186 30.34 4.36 18.41
N HIS A 187 29.82 3.34 19.07
CA HIS A 187 29.55 2.03 18.48
C HIS A 187 28.08 1.93 18.10
N GLY A 188 27.79 1.42 16.91
CA GLY A 188 26.43 1.19 16.43
C GLY A 188 26.23 -0.21 15.90
N PHE A 189 24.97 -0.55 15.68
CA PHE A 189 24.48 -1.80 15.14
C PHE A 189 23.55 -1.52 13.96
N TYR A 190 23.39 -2.54 13.11
CA TYR A 190 22.43 -2.52 12.03
C TYR A 190 21.12 -3.13 12.50
N THR A 191 20.02 -2.42 12.26
CA THR A 191 18.68 -2.98 12.50
C THR A 191 18.45 -4.25 11.67
N SER A 192 19.00 -4.30 10.45
CA SER A 192 18.94 -5.49 9.60
C SER A 192 19.57 -6.73 10.23
N ASP A 193 20.72 -6.60 10.92
CA ASP A 193 21.34 -7.72 11.66
C ASP A 193 20.43 -8.21 12.80
N LEU A 194 19.80 -7.27 13.51
CA LEU A 194 18.87 -7.58 14.59
C LEU A 194 17.66 -8.36 14.07
N LEU A 195 17.10 -7.93 12.95
CA LEU A 195 15.97 -8.60 12.30
C LEU A 195 16.36 -9.97 11.74
N GLU A 196 17.54 -10.11 11.14
CA GLU A 196 18.05 -11.40 10.68
C GLU A 196 18.27 -12.38 11.84
N ALA A 197 18.66 -11.88 13.01
CA ALA A 197 18.81 -12.69 14.22
C ALA A 197 17.44 -13.17 14.76
N PHE A 198 16.45 -12.27 14.81
CA PHE A 198 15.10 -12.63 15.29
C PHE A 198 14.34 -13.53 14.31
N TYR A 199 14.37 -13.20 13.01
CA TYR A 199 13.52 -13.79 11.96
C TYR A 199 14.34 -14.33 10.77
N PRO A 200 15.29 -15.27 10.97
CA PRO A 200 16.09 -15.80 9.86
C PRO A 200 15.25 -16.37 8.71
N GLU A 201 14.06 -16.91 9.01
CA GLU A 201 13.11 -17.45 8.06
C GLU A 201 12.46 -16.38 7.14
N MET A 202 12.34 -15.13 7.62
CA MET A 202 11.85 -14.02 6.81
C MET A 202 12.82 -13.71 5.67
N TYR A 203 14.13 -13.79 5.96
CA TYR A 203 15.21 -13.53 5.01
C TYR A 203 15.53 -14.74 4.11
N SER A 204 15.13 -15.95 4.51
CA SER A 204 15.27 -17.15 3.67
C SER A 204 14.05 -17.41 2.77
N ASN A 205 12.91 -16.77 3.03
CA ASN A 205 11.72 -16.86 2.16
C ASN A 205 11.93 -16.02 0.88
N PRO A 206 12.02 -16.63 -0.32
CA PRO A 206 12.27 -15.90 -1.56
C PRO A 206 11.15 -14.93 -1.93
N LYS A 207 9.90 -15.22 -1.55
CA LYS A 207 8.75 -14.32 -1.80
C LYS A 207 8.74 -13.08 -0.90
N ILE A 208 9.59 -13.02 0.12
CA ILE A 208 9.66 -11.90 1.06
C ILE A 208 11.00 -11.19 0.92
N ALA A 209 12.10 -11.94 0.93
CA ALA A 209 13.46 -11.40 0.92
C ALA A 209 13.74 -10.46 -0.26
N GLU A 210 13.12 -10.70 -1.42
CA GLU A 210 13.23 -9.81 -2.58
C GLU A 210 12.61 -8.43 -2.30
N HIS A 211 11.43 -8.39 -1.67
CA HIS A 211 10.72 -7.16 -1.33
C HIS A 211 11.33 -6.38 -0.16
N LEU A 212 12.13 -7.03 0.68
CA LEU A 212 12.93 -6.34 1.70
C LEU A 212 14.13 -5.59 1.10
N LYS A 213 14.61 -6.03 -0.07
CA LYS A 213 15.82 -5.52 -0.73
C LYS A 213 15.56 -4.55 -1.89
N LEU A 214 14.36 -4.58 -2.49
CA LEU A 214 14.10 -3.92 -3.77
C LEU A 214 13.62 -2.46 -3.65
N GLY A 215 14.42 -1.56 -4.24
CA GLY A 215 14.22 -0.13 -4.17
C GLY A 215 13.52 0.55 -5.36
N SER A 216 12.50 0.00 -6.04
CA SER A 216 11.72 0.85 -6.98
C SER A 216 10.36 0.35 -7.49
N LYS A 217 9.90 -0.88 -7.23
CA LYS A 217 8.59 -1.35 -7.76
C LYS A 217 7.67 -2.00 -6.74
N VAL A 218 8.16 -2.94 -5.94
CA VAL A 218 7.38 -3.61 -4.89
C VAL A 218 8.28 -3.80 -3.69
N PHE A 219 8.00 -3.07 -2.61
CA PHE A 219 8.72 -3.15 -1.35
C PHE A 219 7.75 -3.45 -0.21
N TYR A 220 8.28 -4.06 0.85
CA TYR A 220 7.53 -4.25 2.09
C TYR A 220 7.96 -3.25 3.15
N GLY A 221 6.99 -2.81 3.93
CA GLY A 221 7.17 -2.02 5.12
C GLY A 221 6.97 -2.84 6.39
N ALA A 222 7.57 -2.37 7.49
CA ALA A 222 7.37 -2.92 8.82
C ALA A 222 6.37 -2.09 9.63
N VAL A 223 5.45 -2.76 10.32
CA VAL A 223 4.57 -2.16 11.32
C VAL A 223 4.49 -3.02 12.58
N ASN A 224 3.84 -2.50 13.61
CA ASN A 224 3.44 -3.20 14.84
C ASN A 224 4.55 -3.68 15.81
N TYR A 225 5.80 -3.68 15.38
CA TYR A 225 6.88 -4.25 16.18
C TYR A 225 7.25 -3.37 17.38
N LYS A 226 7.89 -3.99 18.38
CA LYS A 226 8.59 -3.27 19.44
C LYS A 226 9.75 -4.12 19.93
N PHE A 227 10.94 -3.53 20.01
CA PHE A 227 12.14 -4.17 20.55
C PHE A 227 12.53 -3.51 21.85
N ALA A 228 12.91 -4.29 22.85
CA ALA A 228 13.37 -3.82 24.15
C ALA A 228 14.84 -4.18 24.34
N PHE A 229 15.58 -3.29 25.00
CA PHE A 229 17.01 -3.43 25.19
C PHE A 229 17.42 -3.21 26.64
N SER A 230 18.34 -4.04 27.13
CA SER A 230 18.85 -3.94 28.50
C SER A 230 19.71 -2.68 28.74
N GLU A 231 20.06 -1.97 27.68
CA GLU A 231 20.93 -0.80 27.70
C GLU A 231 20.31 0.36 26.92
N SER A 232 20.87 1.56 27.09
CA SER A 232 20.43 2.74 26.34
C SER A 232 20.94 2.67 24.90
N LEU A 233 20.02 2.44 23.96
CA LEU A 233 20.23 2.64 22.54
C LEU A 233 19.51 3.91 22.10
N ASP A 234 20.09 4.57 21.10
CA ASP A 234 19.48 5.66 20.38
C ASP A 234 19.36 5.31 18.90
N TYR A 235 18.44 5.99 18.22
CA TYR A 235 18.31 5.91 16.78
C TYR A 235 19.23 6.96 16.12
N SER A 236 19.87 6.64 14.99
CA SER A 236 20.66 7.62 14.22
C SER A 236 19.91 8.13 12.98
N PRO A 237 19.66 9.45 12.87
CA PRO A 237 19.13 10.07 11.66
C PRO A 237 20.05 9.98 10.45
N ALA A 238 21.30 9.54 10.63
CA ALA A 238 22.25 9.41 9.53
C ALA A 238 21.83 8.35 8.49
N SER A 239 21.06 7.36 8.93
CA SER A 239 20.33 6.46 8.05
C SER A 239 18.86 6.48 8.45
N PHE A 240 18.08 7.28 7.72
CA PHE A 240 16.64 7.34 7.89
C PHE A 240 16.04 5.95 7.72
N SER A 241 15.57 5.37 8.82
CA SER A 241 15.10 3.99 8.91
C SER A 241 13.73 3.99 9.55
N ASN A 242 12.90 2.99 9.26
CA ASN A 242 11.56 2.87 9.84
C ASN A 242 11.59 2.41 11.31
N ILE A 243 12.51 2.94 12.11
CA ILE A 243 12.69 2.66 13.55
C ILE A 243 12.97 3.97 14.29
N LEU A 244 12.34 4.12 15.46
CA LEU A 244 12.63 5.16 16.44
C LEU A 244 12.88 4.51 17.79
N CYS A 245 13.74 5.10 18.60
CA CYS A 245 14.07 4.59 19.91
C CYS A 245 13.67 5.60 21.00
N GLY A 246 13.25 5.07 22.14
CA GLY A 246 12.87 5.82 23.33
C GLY A 246 13.56 5.25 24.57
N LYS A 247 13.73 6.11 25.59
CA LYS A 247 14.34 5.73 26.87
C LYS A 247 13.27 5.45 27.92
N CYS A 248 13.42 4.37 28.66
CA CYS A 248 12.49 4.00 29.72
C CYS A 248 12.46 5.00 30.89
N ALA A 249 13.57 5.71 31.12
CA ALA A 249 13.62 6.78 32.11
C ALA A 249 12.59 7.89 31.87
N VAL A 250 12.30 8.18 30.59
CA VAL A 250 11.36 9.23 30.14
C VAL A 250 9.96 8.64 29.90
N SER A 251 9.87 7.43 29.35
CA SER A 251 8.60 6.80 28.94
C SER A 251 8.20 5.67 29.89
N ARG A 252 8.10 5.94 31.20
CA ARG A 252 7.87 4.91 32.23
C ARG A 252 6.54 4.14 32.07
N SER A 253 5.55 4.73 31.39
CA SER A 253 4.26 4.09 31.14
C SER A 253 4.30 3.05 30.01
N GLU A 254 5.38 3.02 29.22
CA GLU A 254 5.53 2.07 28.12
C GLU A 254 5.64 0.64 28.63
N THR A 255 4.89 -0.27 28.00
CA THR A 255 4.84 -1.68 28.44
C THR A 255 6.21 -2.35 28.40
N ALA A 256 7.07 -1.98 27.44
CA ALA A 256 8.45 -2.47 27.37
C ALA A 256 9.32 -2.05 28.57
N CYS A 257 8.95 -0.97 29.26
CA CYS A 257 9.70 -0.37 30.36
C CYS A 257 9.23 -0.81 31.75
N ARG A 258 8.30 -1.78 31.82
CA ARG A 258 7.84 -2.34 33.09
C ARG A 258 8.86 -3.27 33.73
N ASP A 259 9.72 -3.86 32.91
CA ASP A 259 10.87 -4.63 33.37
C ASP A 259 12.02 -3.66 33.67
N ASN A 260 12.49 -3.67 34.92
CA ASN A 260 13.57 -2.81 35.39
C ASN A 260 14.93 -3.12 34.71
N GLU A 261 15.07 -4.28 34.08
CA GLU A 261 16.25 -4.61 33.28
C GLU A 261 16.28 -3.88 31.95
N ILE A 262 15.14 -3.38 31.46
CA ILE A 262 15.03 -2.68 30.18
C ILE A 262 15.26 -1.18 30.36
N LYS A 263 16.21 -0.63 29.60
CA LYS A 263 16.59 0.79 29.67
C LYS A 263 16.12 1.58 28.46
N SER A 264 15.94 0.94 27.31
CA SER A 264 15.41 1.56 26.10
C SER A 264 14.57 0.58 25.28
N PHE A 265 13.78 1.13 24.36
CA PHE A 265 12.97 0.37 23.42
C PHE A 265 12.92 1.08 22.08
N CYS A 266 12.66 0.33 21.00
CA CYS A 266 12.48 0.91 19.67
C CYS A 266 11.19 0.38 19.02
N TYR A 267 10.57 1.21 18.18
CA TYR A 267 9.25 0.99 17.59
C TYR A 267 9.17 1.59 16.16
N PRO A 268 8.15 1.25 15.35
CA PRO A 268 8.00 1.77 14.00
C PRO A 268 7.94 3.30 13.97
N ALA A 269 8.70 3.90 13.06
CA ALA A 269 8.70 5.35 12.85
C ALA A 269 7.42 5.88 12.18
N GLY A 270 6.53 4.99 11.74
CA GLY A 270 5.30 5.32 11.02
C GLY A 270 5.46 5.44 9.50
N TYR A 271 6.66 5.20 8.97
CA TYR A 271 7.00 5.38 7.57
C TYR A 271 6.97 4.07 6.78
N TYR A 272 6.00 3.19 7.02
CA TYR A 272 5.90 1.89 6.32
C TYR A 272 5.71 2.02 4.81
N ALA A 273 5.13 3.14 4.34
CA ALA A 273 4.95 3.44 2.92
C ALA A 273 6.15 4.18 2.31
N ASN A 274 7.20 4.47 3.08
CA ASN A 274 8.42 5.09 2.57
C ASN A 274 9.45 4.00 2.25
N LYS A 275 9.81 3.92 0.98
CA LYS A 275 10.71 2.89 0.46
C LYS A 275 12.10 2.94 1.12
N ASP A 276 12.71 4.12 1.20
CA ASP A 276 14.08 4.28 1.66
C ASP A 276 14.19 3.97 3.16
N TYR A 277 13.19 4.37 3.95
CA TYR A 277 13.14 4.07 5.39
C TYR A 277 13.03 2.56 5.64
N ASN A 278 12.25 1.84 4.84
CA ASN A 278 12.11 0.39 5.02
C ASN A 278 13.32 -0.37 4.45
N GLN A 279 13.89 0.08 3.34
CA GLN A 279 15.16 -0.45 2.84
C GLN A 279 16.25 -0.32 3.90
N ASN A 280 16.34 0.84 4.58
CA ASN A 280 17.32 1.04 5.64
C ASN A 280 17.03 0.24 6.90
N PHE A 281 15.75 -0.04 7.18
CA PHE A 281 15.34 -0.90 8.28
C PHE A 281 15.72 -2.37 8.05
N PHE A 282 15.48 -2.90 6.84
CA PHE A 282 15.65 -4.32 6.53
C PHE A 282 17.01 -4.69 5.93
N ALA A 283 17.69 -3.79 5.23
CA ALA A 283 18.79 -4.17 4.34
C ALA A 283 20.06 -3.32 4.46
N GLU A 284 20.03 -2.15 5.10
CA GLU A 284 21.24 -1.32 5.27
C GLU A 284 22.31 -2.05 6.10
N LYS A 285 23.55 -1.98 5.62
CA LYS A 285 24.76 -2.61 6.20
C LYS A 285 26.01 -1.71 6.10
N ALA A 286 25.89 -0.50 5.54
CA ALA A 286 26.98 0.45 5.44
C ALA A 286 27.00 1.42 6.63
N TRP A 287 25.82 1.86 7.08
CA TRP A 287 25.66 2.89 8.14
C TRP A 287 24.85 2.38 9.34
N PRO A 288 25.44 2.27 10.54
CA PRO A 288 24.73 1.81 11.73
C PRO A 288 23.59 2.75 12.14
N ASN A 289 22.37 2.23 12.27
CA ASN A 289 21.18 3.02 12.59
C ASN A 289 20.65 2.82 14.03
N LEU A 290 21.28 1.94 14.80
CA LEU A 290 21.08 1.78 16.23
C LEU A 290 22.39 2.08 16.96
N VAL A 291 22.45 3.18 17.71
CA VAL A 291 23.69 3.66 18.34
C VAL A 291 23.68 3.34 19.82
N LYS A 292 24.76 2.74 20.31
CA LYS A 292 24.99 2.49 21.73
C LYS A 292 25.37 3.78 22.44
N MET A 293 24.63 4.08 23.50
CA MET A 293 24.84 5.26 24.35
C MET A 293 25.40 4.93 25.73
N SER A 294 25.44 3.64 26.12
CA SER A 294 26.01 3.21 27.40
C SER A 294 27.44 2.70 27.25
N GLY A 295 28.12 2.46 28.38
CA GLY A 295 29.44 1.82 28.38
C GLY A 295 29.39 0.29 28.25
N ALA A 296 28.21 -0.34 28.33
CA ALA A 296 28.07 -1.78 28.47
C ALA A 296 28.60 -2.57 27.26
N THR A 297 29.41 -3.60 27.50
CA THR A 297 30.01 -4.41 26.43
C THR A 297 29.04 -5.35 25.74
N THR A 298 27.94 -5.70 26.42
CA THR A 298 26.88 -6.56 25.91
C THR A 298 25.52 -5.93 26.20
N ILE A 299 24.65 -5.92 25.18
CA ILE A 299 23.26 -5.46 25.27
C ILE A 299 22.36 -6.63 24.89
N ARG A 300 21.38 -6.95 25.75
CA ARG A 300 20.36 -7.95 25.43
C ARG A 300 19.21 -7.26 24.70
N ALA A 301 18.76 -7.85 23.60
CA ALA A 301 17.60 -7.42 22.85
C ALA A 301 16.50 -8.48 22.88
N LYS A 302 15.26 -8.05 23.07
CA LYS A 302 14.06 -8.90 23.03
C LYS A 302 12.97 -8.25 22.20
N GLN A 303 12.14 -9.07 21.58
CA GLN A 303 10.90 -8.61 20.97
C GLN A 303 9.79 -8.52 22.02
N ILE A 304 9.02 -7.43 21.99
CA ILE A 304 7.86 -7.19 22.87
C ILE A 304 6.54 -7.28 22.08
N SER A 305 6.54 -6.82 20.84
CA SER A 305 5.36 -6.82 19.96
C SER A 305 5.70 -7.42 18.60
N PRO A 306 4.79 -8.20 17.98
CA PRO A 306 5.02 -8.84 16.70
C PRO A 306 5.32 -7.84 15.60
N LEU A 307 6.28 -8.16 14.75
CA LEU A 307 6.47 -7.44 13.50
C LEU A 307 5.45 -7.92 12.48
N ILE A 308 4.82 -6.99 11.78
CA ILE A 308 3.92 -7.31 10.66
C ILE A 308 4.50 -6.66 9.40
N LEU A 309 4.58 -7.45 8.34
CA LEU A 309 4.94 -6.95 7.01
C LEU A 309 3.70 -6.42 6.30
N VAL A 310 3.84 -5.28 5.63
CA VAL A 310 2.78 -4.68 4.80
C VAL A 310 3.33 -4.27 3.44
N ASN A 311 2.48 -4.25 2.41
CA ASN A 311 2.81 -3.59 1.15
C ASN A 311 2.73 -2.06 1.27
N SER A 312 3.02 -1.34 0.19
CA SER A 312 2.95 0.13 0.13
C SER A 312 1.55 0.72 0.40
N LEU A 313 0.49 -0.08 0.28
CA LEU A 313 -0.90 0.29 0.60
C LEU A 313 -1.31 -0.07 2.04
N GLY A 314 -0.38 -0.60 2.84
CA GLY A 314 -0.66 -1.03 4.21
C GLY A 314 -1.44 -2.34 4.32
N LYS A 315 -1.50 -3.15 3.26
CA LYS A 315 -2.10 -4.49 3.28
C LYS A 315 -1.12 -5.49 3.88
N MET A 316 -1.60 -6.29 4.83
CA MET A 316 -0.76 -7.24 5.57
C MET A 316 -0.34 -8.41 4.69
N ILE A 317 0.92 -8.81 4.83
CA ILE A 317 1.56 -9.93 4.14
C ILE A 317 1.72 -11.09 5.13
N ASP A 318 1.30 -12.29 4.74
CA ASP A 318 1.51 -13.49 5.54
C ASP A 318 2.97 -13.97 5.49
N ARG A 319 3.32 -14.90 6.39
CA ARG A 319 4.69 -15.44 6.49
C ARG A 319 5.13 -16.22 5.25
N GLU A 320 4.18 -16.66 4.42
CA GLU A 320 4.41 -17.29 3.13
C GLU A 320 4.63 -16.27 2.00
N GLY A 321 4.46 -14.98 2.26
CA GLY A 321 4.69 -13.88 1.33
C GLY A 321 3.47 -13.51 0.46
N ASN A 322 2.26 -13.92 0.84
CA ASN A 322 1.03 -13.59 0.14
C ASN A 322 0.29 -12.43 0.81
N GLU A 323 -0.34 -11.58 0.01
CA GLU A 323 -1.19 -10.51 0.53
C GLU A 323 -2.52 -11.08 1.07
N THR A 324 -2.88 -10.67 2.28
CA THR A 324 -4.12 -11.12 2.93
C THR A 324 -5.39 -10.41 2.43
N GLY A 325 -5.24 -9.29 1.73
CA GLY A 325 -6.32 -8.37 1.33
C GLY A 325 -6.79 -7.42 2.44
N GLU A 326 -6.33 -7.63 3.68
CA GLU A 326 -6.73 -6.86 4.86
C GLU A 326 -5.68 -5.80 5.22
N SER A 327 -6.15 -4.60 5.60
CA SER A 327 -5.26 -3.51 5.99
C SER A 327 -4.82 -3.62 7.44
N TYR A 328 -3.55 -3.31 7.73
CA TYR A 328 -3.06 -3.17 9.10
C TYR A 328 -3.86 -2.10 9.87
N PHE A 329 -4.26 -1.02 9.21
CA PHE A 329 -5.05 0.04 9.85
C PHE A 329 -6.41 -0.48 10.37
N SER A 330 -7.00 -1.46 9.70
CA SER A 330 -8.25 -2.10 10.15
C SER A 330 -8.04 -3.05 11.34
N LEU A 331 -6.81 -3.56 11.52
CA LEU A 331 -6.43 -4.40 12.65
C LEU A 331 -6.17 -3.57 13.93
N THR A 332 -5.62 -2.36 13.81
CA THR A 332 -5.16 -1.56 14.98
C THR A 332 -6.18 -1.38 16.11
N PRO A 333 -7.51 -1.21 15.88
CA PRO A 333 -8.47 -1.05 16.98
C PRO A 333 -8.63 -2.32 17.83
N TYR A 334 -8.15 -3.46 17.34
CA TYR A 334 -8.21 -4.76 18.00
C TYR A 334 -6.88 -5.16 18.66
N LEU A 335 -5.88 -4.28 18.65
CA LEU A 335 -4.59 -4.53 19.27
C LEU A 335 -4.49 -3.92 20.66
N ASN A 336 -3.74 -4.57 21.53
CA ASN A 336 -3.28 -4.08 22.82
C ASN A 336 -1.78 -4.40 22.94
N ASN A 337 -0.93 -3.37 22.99
CA ASN A 337 0.54 -3.53 22.94
C ASN A 337 1.03 -4.37 21.74
N GLY A 338 0.40 -4.20 20.58
CA GLY A 338 0.73 -4.92 19.35
C GLY A 338 0.18 -6.35 19.27
N HIS A 339 -0.46 -6.86 20.32
CA HIS A 339 -1.07 -8.19 20.36
C HIS A 339 -2.58 -8.11 20.21
N ILE A 340 -3.23 -9.13 19.64
CA ILE A 340 -4.69 -9.15 19.54
C ILE A 340 -5.32 -9.16 20.96
N LYS A 341 -6.27 -8.26 21.21
CA LYS A 341 -7.01 -8.21 22.48
C LYS A 341 -8.03 -9.36 22.57
N ASP A 342 -8.52 -9.62 23.77
CA ASP A 342 -9.66 -10.53 23.92
C ASP A 342 -10.86 -10.00 23.13
N CYS A 343 -11.35 -10.83 22.22
CA CYS A 343 -12.40 -10.45 21.30
C CYS A 343 -13.79 -10.44 21.91
N LEU A 344 -14.02 -11.05 23.09
CA LEU A 344 -15.31 -11.04 23.82
C LEU A 344 -16.55 -11.32 22.93
N GLY A 345 -16.39 -12.15 21.89
CA GLY A 345 -17.47 -12.47 20.95
C GLY A 345 -17.53 -11.64 19.66
N ASN A 346 -16.78 -10.54 19.54
CA ASN A 346 -16.73 -9.70 18.34
C ASN A 346 -16.19 -10.48 17.12
N THR A 347 -17.01 -10.58 16.08
CA THR A 347 -16.73 -11.37 14.86
C THR A 347 -15.55 -10.81 14.06
N THR A 348 -15.46 -9.49 13.90
CA THR A 348 -14.35 -8.81 13.22
C THR A 348 -13.03 -9.02 13.96
N CYS A 349 -13.03 -8.90 15.28
CA CYS A 349 -11.85 -9.18 16.11
C CYS A 349 -11.41 -10.64 15.94
N LYS A 350 -12.34 -11.62 15.97
CA LYS A 350 -12.01 -13.03 15.76
C LYS A 350 -11.40 -13.29 14.38
N LYS A 351 -11.90 -12.63 13.34
CA LYS A 351 -11.30 -12.65 11.99
C LYS A 351 -9.86 -12.14 12.03
N PHE A 352 -9.63 -10.99 12.66
CA PHE A 352 -8.28 -10.43 12.80
C PHE A 352 -7.37 -11.29 13.68
N ALA A 353 -7.87 -11.95 14.71
CA ALA A 353 -7.12 -12.93 15.50
C ALA A 353 -6.64 -14.10 14.63
N ALA A 354 -7.46 -14.56 13.68
CA ALA A 354 -7.06 -15.61 12.74
C ALA A 354 -6.02 -15.11 11.72
N ILE A 355 -6.12 -13.85 11.28
CA ILE A 355 -5.13 -13.22 10.40
C ILE A 355 -3.79 -13.04 11.12
N MET A 356 -3.81 -12.57 12.37
CA MET A 356 -2.60 -12.37 13.19
C MET A 356 -1.73 -13.62 13.27
N LYS A 357 -2.33 -14.81 13.41
CA LYS A 357 -1.60 -16.09 13.40
C LYS A 357 -0.80 -16.35 12.11
N LYS A 358 -1.17 -15.69 11.01
CA LYS A 358 -0.53 -15.84 9.70
C LYS A 358 0.48 -14.73 9.40
N VAL A 359 0.26 -13.52 9.92
CA VAL A 359 1.04 -12.32 9.55
C VAL A 359 2.04 -11.87 10.62
N ALA A 360 1.86 -12.31 11.86
CA ALA A 360 2.73 -11.93 12.97
C ALA A 360 4.07 -12.67 12.91
N TRP A 361 5.14 -11.89 12.91
CA TRP A 361 6.51 -12.36 13.13
C TRP A 361 6.86 -12.16 14.60
N ASP A 362 6.76 -13.25 15.35
CA ASP A 362 7.08 -13.33 16.78
C ASP A 362 8.40 -14.10 16.99
N SER A 363 9.15 -13.71 18.01
CA SER A 363 10.41 -14.35 18.39
C SER A 363 10.58 -14.24 19.90
N ASP A 364 10.65 -15.39 20.57
CA ASP A 364 10.96 -15.48 22.01
C ASP A 364 12.48 -15.49 22.28
N LYS A 365 13.29 -15.36 21.21
CA LYS A 365 14.74 -15.35 21.29
C LYS A 365 15.24 -14.12 22.04
N GLU A 366 16.35 -14.27 22.72
CA GLU A 366 17.17 -13.16 23.18
C GLU A 366 18.36 -13.02 22.24
N VAL A 367 18.58 -11.81 21.72
CA VAL A 367 19.71 -11.52 20.82
C VAL A 367 20.75 -10.71 21.58
N LEU A 368 22.02 -11.11 21.48
CA LEU A 368 23.13 -10.45 22.16
C LEU A 368 23.84 -9.51 21.18
N LEU A 369 23.84 -8.22 21.50
CA LEU A 369 24.59 -7.19 20.78
C LEU A 369 25.88 -6.92 21.56
N LYS A 370 27.03 -7.27 20.97
CA LYS A 370 28.35 -7.14 21.60
C LYS A 370 29.15 -6.02 20.96
N THR A 371 29.88 -5.27 21.78
CA THR A 371 30.86 -4.30 21.28
C THR A 371 32.26 -4.87 21.22
N VAL A 372 32.99 -4.55 20.14
CA VAL A 372 34.31 -5.15 19.83
C VAL A 372 35.41 -4.68 20.80
N PHE A 373 35.19 -3.63 21.58
CA PHE A 373 36.21 -3.11 22.50
C PHE A 373 35.59 -2.54 23.79
N ASP A 374 36.32 -2.69 24.91
CA ASP A 374 36.16 -1.83 26.08
C ASP A 374 36.67 -0.44 25.70
N ASP A 375 35.77 0.46 25.27
CA ASP A 375 36.09 1.89 25.21
C ASP A 375 36.15 2.41 26.66
N VAL A 376 37.25 2.10 27.36
CA VAL A 376 37.70 2.91 28.47
C VAL A 376 38.04 4.27 27.85
N GLN A 377 37.14 5.24 28.06
CA GLN A 377 37.25 6.64 27.68
C GLN A 377 36.99 6.99 26.20
N LYS A 378 35.71 7.06 25.82
CA LYS A 378 35.10 8.28 25.24
C LYS A 378 33.61 8.30 25.58
N VAL A 379 33.27 8.21 26.87
CA VAL A 379 32.00 8.77 27.33
C VAL A 379 32.11 10.26 27.04
N ASN A 380 31.47 10.74 25.98
CA ASN A 380 31.47 12.15 25.68
C ASN A 380 30.79 12.86 26.86
N PRO A 381 31.49 13.71 27.64
CA PRO A 381 30.93 14.33 28.85
C PRO A 381 29.78 15.31 28.55
N TYR A 382 29.46 15.53 27.27
CA TYR A 382 28.34 16.35 26.82
C TYR A 382 26.99 15.62 26.74
N TYR A 383 26.89 14.38 27.22
CA TYR A 383 25.60 13.69 27.41
C TYR A 383 25.09 13.83 28.85
N SER A 384 25.26 15.02 29.43
CA SER A 384 24.40 15.54 30.49
C SER A 384 23.29 16.35 29.84
N ASP A 385 22.05 15.90 30.00
CA ASP A 385 20.84 16.71 30.07
C ASP A 385 20.78 17.97 29.18
N ASN A 386 20.47 17.78 27.90
CA ASN A 386 19.57 18.75 27.27
C ASN A 386 18.14 18.25 27.52
N GLU A 387 17.63 18.56 28.71
CA GLU A 387 16.31 19.15 28.77
C GLU A 387 16.25 20.26 27.69
N ASP A 388 15.15 20.36 26.95
CA ASP A 388 14.97 21.24 25.78
C ASP A 388 15.65 20.82 24.47
N SER A 389 15.07 19.81 23.82
CA SER A 389 15.04 19.75 22.36
C SER A 389 13.69 19.21 21.90
N SER A 390 12.63 19.93 22.28
CA SER A 390 11.37 19.97 21.58
C SER A 390 11.56 20.59 20.19
N VAL A 391 12.35 19.96 19.32
CA VAL A 391 12.31 20.29 17.89
C VAL A 391 11.27 19.39 17.25
N PHE A 392 10.02 19.81 17.43
CA PHE A 392 8.95 19.51 16.49
C PHE A 392 9.39 20.07 15.13
N VAL A 393 10.01 19.26 14.28
CA VAL A 393 10.06 19.58 12.84
C VAL A 393 8.72 19.15 12.27
N GLY A 394 7.71 19.96 12.56
CA GLY A 394 6.52 20.03 11.73
C GLY A 394 6.92 20.66 10.41
N THR A 395 7.18 19.85 9.40
CA THR A 395 7.15 20.32 8.02
C THR A 395 5.87 19.82 7.38
N ASN A 396 4.86 20.68 7.43
CA ASN A 396 3.87 20.78 6.38
C ASN A 396 4.64 20.90 5.04
N PHE A 397 4.44 19.93 4.15
CA PHE A 397 4.62 20.15 2.73
C PHE A 397 3.26 19.92 2.06
N VAL A 398 2.85 20.98 1.36
CA VAL A 398 1.65 21.10 0.52
C VAL A 398 1.62 20.00 -0.55
#